data_AF-A0A651I340-F1
#
_entry.id   AF-A0A651I340-F1
#
_cell.length_a   1.000
_cell.length_b   1.000
_cell.length_c   1.000
_cell.angle_alpha   90.00
_cell.angle_beta   90.00
_cell.angle_gamma   90.00
#
_symmetry.space_group_name_H-M   'P 1'
#
loop_
_entity.id
_entity.type
_entity.pdbx_description
1 polymer ?
#
loop_
_entity_poly.entity_id
_entity_poly.type
_entity_poly.pdbx_seq_one_letter_code
_entity_poly.pdbx_strand_id
1 'polypeptide(L)'
;MTVQDFFDHLSGQPAAVLAFLIMVPISSLLTNYLSSYSGGSSPWKYLYSLLIYLACIPGIFALTLLFYLFLFENINILELDIILNILPPISMIATILIIRKNVSLDLIPGFDKITAFLTIILVVFIFLWVLDRTRLWVVTFLPLSAALLIFFILLVALLWGWHRIKR
;
A
#
# COMPACT_ATOMS: atom_id res chain seq x y z
N MET A 1 10.38 20.55 -10.43
CA MET A 1 9.67 19.33 -10.83
C MET A 1 8.46 19.23 -9.92
N THR A 2 7.28 19.54 -10.46
CA THR A 2 6.01 19.27 -9.79
C THR A 2 5.76 17.75 -9.77
N VAL A 3 4.82 17.29 -8.95
CA VAL A 3 4.38 15.88 -8.99
C VAL A 3 3.88 15.53 -10.40
N GLN A 4 3.22 16.48 -11.06
CA GLN A 4 2.74 16.34 -12.44
C GLN A 4 3.90 16.17 -13.42
N ASP A 5 4.95 16.99 -13.34
CA ASP A 5 6.14 16.86 -14.20
C ASP A 5 6.81 15.48 -14.06
N PHE A 6 6.77 14.88 -12.86
CA PHE A 6 7.30 13.55 -12.60
C PHE A 6 6.45 12.46 -13.27
N PHE A 7 5.12 12.56 -13.17
CA PHE A 7 4.22 11.65 -13.89
C PHE A 7 4.34 11.80 -15.41
N ASP A 8 4.49 13.02 -15.92
CA ASP A 8 4.69 13.28 -17.35
C ASP A 8 6.02 12.71 -17.86
N HIS A 9 7.06 12.72 -17.02
CA HIS A 9 8.34 12.09 -17.35
C HIS A 9 8.26 10.56 -17.35
N LEU A 10 7.49 9.98 -16.41
CA LEU A 10 7.27 8.53 -16.32
C LEU A 10 6.37 8.00 -17.44
N SER A 11 5.31 8.74 -17.79
CA SER A 11 4.41 8.41 -18.90
C SER A 11 5.10 8.54 -20.26
N GLY A 12 6.14 9.37 -20.37
CA GLY A 12 7.04 9.43 -21.52
C GLY A 12 7.94 8.20 -21.72
N GLN A 13 8.11 7.35 -20.69
CA GLN A 13 8.93 6.13 -20.75
C GLN A 13 8.24 4.93 -20.06
N PRO A 14 7.07 4.49 -20.55
CA PRO A 14 6.28 3.44 -19.91
C PRO A 14 7.04 2.11 -19.84
N ALA A 15 7.92 1.85 -20.80
CA ALA A 15 8.75 0.65 -20.84
C ALA A 15 9.72 0.54 -19.65
N ALA A 16 10.28 1.66 -19.17
CA ALA A 16 11.21 1.66 -18.04
C ALA A 16 10.47 1.36 -16.72
N VAL A 17 9.28 1.93 -16.55
CA VAL A 17 8.43 1.68 -15.38
C VAL A 17 7.93 0.24 -15.35
N LEU A 18 7.48 -0.26 -16.50
CA LEU A 18 7.10 -1.67 -16.66
C LEU A 18 8.26 -2.61 -16.34
N ALA A 19 9.45 -2.35 -16.91
CA ALA A 19 10.63 -3.16 -16.67
C ALA A 19 10.99 -3.19 -15.18
N PHE A 20 11.00 -2.03 -14.51
CA PHE A 20 11.23 -1.95 -13.07
C PHE A 20 10.19 -2.76 -12.29
N LEU A 21 8.90 -2.51 -12.50
CA LEU A 21 7.81 -3.16 -11.76
C LEU A 21 7.74 -4.67 -11.98
N ILE A 22 8.18 -5.18 -13.13
CA ILE A 22 8.24 -6.60 -13.43
C ILE A 22 9.53 -7.24 -12.89
N MET A 23 10.64 -6.49 -12.88
CA MET A 23 11.92 -6.98 -12.38
C MET A 23 11.88 -7.31 -10.88
N VAL A 24 11.07 -6.60 -10.09
CA VAL A 24 10.92 -6.86 -8.64
C VAL A 24 10.29 -8.24 -8.34
N PRO A 25 9.11 -8.61 -8.88
CA PRO A 25 8.56 -9.93 -8.68
C PRO A 25 9.44 -11.03 -9.32
N ILE A 26 10.09 -10.77 -10.46
CA ILE A 26 11.05 -11.72 -11.05
C ILE A 26 12.23 -11.97 -10.13
N SER A 27 12.85 -10.92 -9.59
CA SER A 27 13.97 -11.05 -8.64
C SER A 27 13.54 -11.74 -7.35
N SER A 28 12.29 -11.55 -6.91
CA SER A 28 11.73 -12.31 -5.79
C SER A 28 11.57 -13.81 -6.10
N LEU A 29 11.15 -14.17 -7.32
CA LEU A 29 11.09 -15.57 -7.77
C LEU A 29 12.48 -16.21 -7.83
N LEU A 30 13.45 -15.51 -8.39
CA LEU A 30 14.84 -15.98 -8.46
C LEU A 30 15.42 -16.19 -7.07
N THR A 31 15.22 -15.23 -6.17
CA THR A 31 15.63 -15.34 -4.76
C THR A 31 14.95 -16.52 -4.07
N ASN A 32 13.68 -16.76 -4.38
CA ASN A 32 12.95 -17.93 -3.89
C ASN A 32 13.61 -19.23 -4.31
N TYR A 33 13.91 -19.36 -5.60
CA TYR A 33 14.52 -20.54 -6.17
C TYR A 33 15.93 -20.79 -5.61
N LEU A 34 16.72 -19.72 -5.44
CA LEU A 34 18.09 -19.79 -4.93
C LEU A 34 18.16 -20.07 -3.42
N SER A 35 17.23 -19.52 -2.64
CA SER A 35 17.27 -19.63 -1.18
C SER A 35 16.64 -20.91 -0.65
N SER A 36 15.78 -21.60 -1.44
CA SER A 36 15.17 -22.91 -1.21
C SER A 36 14.68 -23.22 0.22
N TYR A 37 15.57 -23.52 1.17
CA TYR A 37 15.24 -23.86 2.57
C TYR A 37 15.82 -22.89 3.62
N SER A 38 16.68 -21.96 3.18
CA SER A 38 17.46 -21.05 4.02
C SER A 38 16.96 -19.59 3.97
N GLY A 39 15.77 -19.35 3.41
CA GLY A 39 15.27 -18.00 3.16
C GLY A 39 15.10 -17.13 4.42
N GLY A 40 14.90 -17.75 5.60
CA GLY A 40 14.83 -17.07 6.88
C GLY A 40 16.18 -16.71 7.51
N SER A 41 17.28 -17.20 6.95
CA SER A 41 18.65 -16.98 7.45
C SER A 41 19.33 -15.79 6.77
N SER A 42 20.37 -15.24 7.41
CA SER A 42 21.25 -14.26 6.77
C SER A 42 22.06 -14.96 5.66
N PRO A 43 22.20 -14.38 4.46
CA PRO A 43 21.85 -13.01 4.06
C PRO A 43 20.47 -12.83 3.40
N TRP A 44 19.78 -13.92 3.07
CA TRP A 44 18.54 -13.91 2.28
C TRP A 44 17.40 -13.09 2.90
N LYS A 45 17.30 -13.11 4.23
CA LYS A 45 16.34 -12.30 5.00
C LYS A 45 16.44 -10.79 4.70
N TYR A 46 17.65 -10.26 4.51
CA TYR A 46 17.85 -8.84 4.17
C TYR A 46 17.52 -8.54 2.71
N LEU A 47 17.81 -9.49 1.81
CA LEU A 47 17.48 -9.35 0.39
C LEU A 47 15.96 -9.37 0.18
N TYR A 48 15.23 -10.24 0.90
CA TYR A 48 13.77 -10.22 0.93
C TYR A 48 13.20 -8.91 1.49
N SER A 49 13.79 -8.36 2.55
CA SER A 49 13.38 -7.06 3.08
C SER A 49 13.55 -5.96 2.03
N LEU A 50 14.70 -5.89 1.36
CA LEU A 50 14.95 -4.93 0.28
C LEU A 50 13.90 -5.03 -0.82
N LEU A 51 13.63 -6.23 -1.33
CA LEU A 51 12.63 -6.47 -2.38
C LEU A 51 11.22 -6.05 -1.94
N ILE A 52 10.84 -6.36 -0.70
CA ILE A 52 9.54 -5.97 -0.16
C ILE A 52 9.42 -4.45 -0.07
N TYR A 53 10.43 -3.75 0.47
CA TYR A 53 10.39 -2.28 0.54
C TYR A 53 10.33 -1.66 -0.86
N LEU A 54 11.11 -2.18 -1.80
CA LEU A 54 11.18 -1.68 -3.16
C LEU A 54 9.86 -1.90 -3.93
N ALA A 55 9.12 -2.98 -3.66
CA ALA A 55 7.78 -3.19 -4.19
C ALA A 55 6.70 -2.37 -3.45
N CYS A 56 6.78 -2.30 -2.12
CA CYS A 56 5.74 -1.71 -1.29
C CYS A 56 5.70 -0.19 -1.35
N ILE A 57 6.84 0.50 -1.47
CA ILE A 57 6.85 1.97 -1.56
C ILE A 57 6.03 2.47 -2.78
N PRO A 58 6.33 2.06 -4.02
CA PRO A 58 5.53 2.46 -5.19
C PRO A 58 4.12 1.87 -5.16
N GLY A 59 3.95 0.65 -4.63
CA GLY A 59 2.63 0.01 -4.51
C GLY A 59 1.68 0.76 -3.59
N ILE A 60 2.13 1.12 -2.38
CA ILE A 60 1.32 1.86 -1.40
C ILE A 60 1.01 3.26 -1.94
N PHE A 61 1.99 3.94 -2.54
CA PHE A 61 1.78 5.26 -3.11
C PHE A 61 0.67 5.25 -4.18
N ALA A 62 0.78 4.36 -5.18
CA ALA A 62 -0.24 4.20 -6.21
C ALA A 62 -1.61 3.81 -5.64
N LEU A 63 -1.62 2.94 -4.62
CA LEU A 63 -2.86 2.50 -3.94
C LEU A 63 -3.53 3.66 -3.19
N THR A 64 -2.75 4.52 -2.52
CA THR A 64 -3.31 5.73 -1.87
C THR A 64 -3.89 6.70 -2.88
N LEU A 65 -3.22 6.89 -4.02
CA LEU A 65 -3.66 7.78 -5.08
C LEU A 65 -4.95 7.25 -5.72
N LEU A 66 -5.00 5.95 -6.00
CA LEU A 66 -6.18 5.27 -6.53
C LEU A 66 -7.37 5.40 -5.58
N PHE A 67 -7.18 5.18 -4.28
CA PHE A 67 -8.27 5.37 -3.31
C PHE A 67 -8.72 6.82 -3.23
N TYR A 68 -7.80 7.77 -3.25
CA TYR A 68 -8.16 9.18 -3.24
C TYR A 68 -9.02 9.57 -4.45
N LEU A 69 -8.57 9.27 -5.67
CA LEU A 69 -9.29 9.60 -6.89
C LEU A 69 -10.66 8.90 -6.96
N PHE A 70 -10.72 7.64 -6.52
CA PHE A 70 -11.94 6.86 -6.54
C PHE A 70 -12.96 7.32 -5.48
N LEU A 71 -12.53 7.59 -4.24
CA LEU A 71 -13.42 7.93 -3.13
C LEU A 71 -13.94 9.37 -3.20
N PHE A 72 -13.10 10.33 -3.62
CA PHE A 72 -13.43 11.77 -3.54
C PHE A 72 -13.73 12.39 -4.90
N GLU A 73 -12.97 12.04 -5.94
CA GLU A 73 -13.10 12.68 -7.25
C GLU A 73 -14.08 11.93 -8.18
N ASN A 74 -14.54 10.73 -7.78
CA ASN A 74 -15.44 9.86 -8.58
C ASN A 74 -14.91 9.61 -10.01
N ILE A 75 -13.60 9.66 -10.22
CA ILE A 75 -13.01 9.40 -11.54
C ILE A 75 -13.12 7.91 -11.82
N ASN A 76 -13.51 7.58 -13.06
CA ASN A 76 -13.51 6.19 -13.51
C ASN A 76 -12.08 5.66 -13.46
N ILE A 77 -11.87 4.58 -12.69
CA ILE A 77 -10.59 3.87 -12.59
C ILE A 77 -10.02 3.43 -13.96
N LEU A 78 -10.88 3.36 -14.99
CA LEU A 78 -10.55 2.99 -16.36
C LEU A 78 -9.95 4.13 -17.19
N GLU A 79 -10.16 5.39 -16.77
CA GLU A 79 -9.59 6.58 -17.42
C GLU A 79 -8.20 6.92 -16.86
N LEU A 80 -7.81 6.27 -15.76
CA LEU A 80 -6.50 6.42 -15.15
C LEU A 80 -5.45 5.63 -15.94
N ASP A 81 -4.22 6.14 -15.95
CA ASP A 81 -3.08 5.39 -16.49
C ASP A 81 -2.89 4.09 -15.68
N ILE A 82 -3.29 2.98 -16.30
CA ILE A 82 -3.27 1.63 -15.73
C ILE A 82 -1.84 1.27 -15.30
N ILE A 83 -0.82 1.70 -16.03
CA ILE A 83 0.58 1.36 -15.78
C ILE A 83 1.07 2.02 -14.49
N LEU A 84 0.64 3.25 -14.22
CA LEU A 84 1.13 4.02 -13.07
C LEU A 84 0.26 3.84 -11.82
N ASN A 85 -1.03 3.53 -11.98
CA ASN A 85 -1.97 3.46 -10.86
C ASN A 85 -2.32 2.03 -10.44
N ILE A 86 -2.52 1.12 -11.40
CA ILE A 86 -3.01 -0.25 -11.13
C ILE A 86 -1.86 -1.24 -11.05
N LEU A 87 -0.83 -1.06 -11.89
CA LEU A 87 0.27 -2.01 -11.97
C LEU A 87 1.16 -2.06 -10.70
N PRO A 88 1.52 -0.94 -10.05
CA PRO A 88 2.35 -1.01 -8.85
C PRO A 88 1.70 -1.77 -7.68
N PRO A 89 0.40 -1.58 -7.36
CA PRO A 89 -0.30 -2.39 -6.38
C PRO A 89 -0.31 -3.89 -6.72
N ILE A 90 -0.50 -4.24 -7.99
CA ILE A 90 -0.47 -5.64 -8.45
C ILE A 90 0.92 -6.23 -8.27
N SER A 91 1.98 -5.52 -8.68
CA SER A 91 3.37 -5.97 -8.53
C SER A 91 3.75 -6.14 -7.05
N MET A 92 3.31 -5.24 -6.18
CA MET A 92 3.47 -5.36 -4.74
C MET A 92 2.83 -6.63 -4.18
N ILE A 93 1.55 -6.87 -4.49
CA ILE A 93 0.83 -8.07 -4.03
C ILE A 93 1.51 -9.34 -4.56
N ALA A 94 1.88 -9.36 -5.84
CA ALA A 94 2.58 -10.50 -6.45
C ALA A 94 3.90 -10.80 -5.71
N THR A 95 4.71 -9.78 -5.46
CA THR A 95 6.00 -9.91 -4.75
C THR A 95 5.81 -10.47 -3.34
N ILE A 96 4.85 -9.95 -2.58
CA ILE A 96 4.56 -10.43 -1.22
C ILE A 96 4.09 -11.90 -1.26
N LEU A 97 3.20 -12.26 -2.19
CA LEU A 97 2.69 -13.63 -2.32
C LEU A 97 3.79 -14.62 -2.71
N ILE A 98 4.73 -14.22 -3.56
CA ILE A 98 5.88 -15.05 -3.95
C ILE A 98 6.77 -15.31 -2.73
N ILE A 99 7.14 -14.27 -2.00
CA ILE A 99 8.05 -14.38 -0.84
C ILE A 99 7.41 -15.18 0.29
N ARG A 100 6.11 -14.96 0.55
CA ARG A 100 5.35 -15.67 1.60
C ARG A 100 5.36 -17.19 1.43
N LYS A 101 5.51 -17.69 0.19
CA LYS A 101 5.55 -19.14 -0.08
C LYS A 101 6.80 -19.84 0.47
N ASN A 102 7.89 -19.12 0.68
CA ASN A 102 9.17 -19.69 1.09
C ASN A 102 9.59 -19.22 2.50
N VAL A 103 9.25 -17.98 2.86
CA VAL A 103 9.62 -17.41 4.16
C VAL A 103 8.39 -16.82 4.82
N SER A 104 8.21 -17.11 6.12
CA SER A 104 7.20 -16.43 6.93
C SER A 104 7.53 -14.93 7.01
N LEU A 105 6.56 -14.09 6.62
CA LEU A 105 6.76 -12.64 6.52
C LEU A 105 7.15 -11.99 7.85
N ASP A 106 6.76 -12.58 8.98
CA ASP A 106 7.13 -12.14 10.34
C ASP A 106 8.65 -12.23 10.60
N LEU A 107 9.36 -13.09 9.87
CA LEU A 107 10.82 -13.17 9.97
C LEU A 107 11.50 -12.03 9.21
N ILE A 108 10.78 -11.28 8.36
CA ILE A 108 11.37 -10.26 7.51
C ILE A 108 11.44 -8.94 8.29
N PRO A 109 12.63 -8.33 8.41
CA PRO A 109 12.79 -7.11 9.18
C PRO A 109 12.00 -5.99 8.53
N GLY A 110 11.15 -5.33 9.33
CA GLY A 110 10.38 -4.16 8.91
C GLY A 110 9.03 -4.46 8.23
N PHE A 111 8.69 -5.72 7.98
CA PHE A 111 7.38 -6.07 7.40
C PHE A 111 6.21 -5.57 8.26
N ASP A 112 6.27 -5.78 9.58
CA ASP A 112 5.29 -5.27 10.54
C ASP A 112 5.05 -3.76 10.43
N LYS A 113 6.10 -2.99 10.14
CA LYS A 113 5.98 -1.52 9.99
C LYS A 113 5.22 -1.16 8.72
N ILE A 114 5.43 -1.89 7.63
CA ILE A 114 4.72 -1.68 6.36
C ILE A 114 3.24 -2.03 6.53
N THR A 115 2.93 -3.16 7.15
CA THR A 115 1.55 -3.58 7.39
C THR A 115 0.83 -2.60 8.34
N ALA A 116 1.49 -2.15 9.41
CA ALA A 116 0.94 -1.13 10.30
C ALA A 116 0.69 0.19 9.55
N PHE A 117 1.63 0.62 8.70
CA PHE A 117 1.48 1.84 7.91
C PHE A 117 0.30 1.76 6.93
N LEU A 118 0.19 0.67 6.18
CA LEU A 118 -0.94 0.43 5.27
C LEU A 118 -2.27 0.41 6.02
N THR A 119 -2.31 -0.18 7.22
CA THR A 119 -3.50 -0.20 8.06
C THR A 119 -3.91 1.23 8.44
N ILE A 120 -2.97 2.05 8.93
CA ILE A 120 -3.27 3.44 9.32
C ILE A 120 -3.81 4.22 8.12
N ILE A 121 -3.17 4.09 6.94
CA ILE A 121 -3.64 4.73 5.72
C ILE A 121 -5.08 4.33 5.40
N LEU A 122 -5.39 3.03 5.42
CA LEU A 122 -6.71 2.51 5.09
C LEU A 122 -7.76 3.05 6.07
N VAL A 123 -7.43 3.12 7.36
CA VAL A 123 -8.29 3.70 8.40
C VAL A 123 -8.56 5.17 8.13
N VAL A 124 -7.52 5.95 7.80
CA VAL A 124 -7.67 7.36 7.46
C VAL A 124 -8.54 7.52 6.22
N PHE A 125 -8.36 6.70 5.18
CA PHE A 125 -9.22 6.75 3.99
C PHE A 125 -10.67 6.40 4.29
N ILE A 126 -10.95 5.35 5.06
CA ILE A 126 -12.31 5.01 5.50
C ILE A 126 -12.92 6.18 6.26
N PHE A 127 -12.16 6.78 7.19
CA PHE A 127 -12.63 7.92 7.95
C PHE A 127 -12.96 9.11 7.05
N LEU A 128 -12.04 9.52 6.18
CA LEU A 128 -12.25 10.62 5.24
C LEU A 128 -13.42 10.34 4.30
N TRP A 129 -13.59 9.10 3.83
CA TRP A 129 -14.72 8.69 3.01
C TRP A 129 -16.06 8.80 3.74
N VAL A 130 -16.12 8.37 5.01
CA VAL A 130 -17.31 8.56 5.84
C VAL A 130 -17.61 10.05 6.00
N LEU A 131 -16.60 10.89 6.23
CA LEU A 131 -16.79 12.34 6.34
C LEU A 131 -17.33 12.96 5.04
N ASP A 132 -16.79 12.55 3.89
CA ASP A 132 -17.22 13.05 2.58
C ASP A 132 -18.65 12.59 2.24
N ARG A 133 -18.93 11.28 2.40
CA ARG A 133 -20.24 10.71 2.06
C ARG A 133 -21.37 11.18 2.97
N THR A 134 -21.07 11.50 4.23
CA THR A 134 -22.06 12.06 5.16
C THR A 134 -22.40 13.52 4.88
N ARG A 135 -21.82 14.14 3.83
CA ARG A 135 -22.04 15.55 3.45
C ARG A 135 -21.95 16.48 4.66
N LEU A 136 -20.95 16.27 5.51
CA LEU A 136 -20.65 17.16 6.64
C LEU A 136 -20.31 18.59 6.18
N TRP A 137 -20.05 18.77 4.87
CA TRP A 137 -19.86 20.07 4.21
C TRP A 137 -21.12 20.95 4.12
N VAL A 138 -22.34 20.40 4.25
CA VAL A 138 -23.59 21.20 4.13
C VAL A 138 -24.15 21.64 5.49
N VAL A 139 -23.60 21.14 6.59
CA VAL A 139 -23.96 21.62 7.93
C VAL A 139 -22.73 22.25 8.57
N THR A 140 -22.57 23.55 8.35
CA THR A 140 -21.64 24.50 8.98
C THR A 140 -21.65 24.50 10.52
N PHE A 141 -22.25 23.49 11.18
CA PHE A 141 -22.49 23.42 12.61
C PHE A 141 -22.19 22.06 13.26
N LEU A 142 -21.42 21.17 12.63
CA LEU A 142 -20.84 20.04 13.38
C LEU A 142 -19.53 20.49 14.05
N PRO A 143 -19.49 20.58 15.40
CA PRO A 143 -18.28 21.00 16.09
C PRO A 143 -17.17 19.99 15.83
N LEU A 144 -15.95 20.50 15.62
CA LEU A 144 -14.73 19.73 15.34
C LEU A 144 -14.52 18.56 16.32
N SER A 145 -15.05 18.69 17.54
CA SER A 145 -15.09 17.66 18.58
C SER A 145 -15.88 16.41 18.17
N ALA A 146 -16.99 16.51 17.44
CA ALA A 146 -17.80 15.36 17.03
C ALA A 146 -17.10 14.52 15.95
N ALA A 147 -16.44 15.16 14.99
CA ALA A 147 -15.62 14.48 13.98
C ALA A 147 -14.40 13.78 14.62
N LEU A 148 -13.74 14.44 15.57
CA LEU A 148 -12.67 13.84 16.37
C LEU A 148 -13.16 12.66 17.23
N LEU A 149 -14.38 12.72 17.76
CA LEU A 149 -14.97 11.63 18.55
C LEU A 149 -15.18 10.37 17.69
N ILE A 150 -15.74 10.54 16.47
CA ILE A 150 -15.91 9.44 15.51
C ILE A 150 -14.55 8.85 15.12
N PHE A 151 -13.54 9.70 14.87
CA PHE A 151 -12.18 9.26 14.59
C PHE A 151 -11.61 8.40 15.72
N PHE A 152 -11.71 8.86 16.96
CA PHE A 152 -11.24 8.14 18.13
C PHE A 152 -11.99 6.81 18.34
N ILE A 153 -13.31 6.78 18.14
CA ILE A 153 -14.11 5.54 18.24
C ILE A 153 -13.65 4.53 17.20
N LEU A 154 -13.46 4.95 15.95
CA LEU A 154 -13.02 4.08 14.86
C LEU A 154 -11.61 3.52 15.15
N LEU A 155 -10.69 4.37 15.61
CA LEU A 155 -9.33 4.01 15.94
C LEU A 155 -9.28 3.02 17.12
N VAL A 156 -10.05 3.25 18.17
CA VAL A 156 -10.15 2.35 19.34
C VAL A 156 -10.76 1.00 18.96
N ALA A 157 -11.84 0.98 18.18
CA ALA A 157 -12.46 -0.27 17.73
C ALA A 157 -11.48 -1.16 16.97
N LEU A 158 -10.59 -0.55 16.18
CA LEU A 158 -9.60 -1.26 15.39
C LEU A 158 -8.38 -1.70 16.20
N LEU A 159 -7.90 -0.87 17.15
CA LEU A 159 -6.88 -1.29 18.12
C LEU A 159 -7.36 -2.47 18.98
N TRP A 160 -8.63 -2.48 19.36
CA TRP A 160 -9.26 -3.61 20.04
C TRP A 160 -9.40 -4.83 19.13
N GLY A 161 -9.79 -4.65 17.87
CA GLY A 161 -9.80 -5.72 16.87
C GLY A 161 -8.43 -6.37 16.69
N TRP A 162 -7.36 -5.57 16.67
CA TRP A 162 -5.99 -6.07 16.55
C TRP A 162 -5.53 -6.86 17.79
N HIS A 163 -5.93 -6.42 18.99
CA HIS A 163 -5.64 -7.16 20.23
C HIS A 163 -6.35 -8.51 20.31
N ARG A 164 -7.52 -8.66 19.67
CA ARG A 164 -8.26 -9.93 19.60
C ARG A 164 -7.65 -10.94 18.62
N ILE A 165 -6.92 -10.49 17.60
CA ILE A 165 -6.31 -11.36 16.58
C ILE A 165 -4.97 -11.94 17.05
N LYS A 166 -4.30 -11.31 18.01
CA LYS A 166 -3.03 -11.79 18.60
C LYS A 166 -3.21 -12.77 19.78
N ARG A 167 -4.43 -13.20 20.12
CA ARG A 167 -4.70 -14.09 21.26
C ARG A 167 -5.25 -15.44 20.82
#